data_AF-A0A392QGW0-F1
#
_entry.id   AF-A0A392QGW0-F1
#
_cell.length_a   1.000
_cell.length_b   1.000
_cell.length_c   1.000
_cell.angle_alpha   90.00
_cell.angle_beta   90.00
_cell.angle_gamma   90.00
#
_symmetry.space_group_name_H-M   'P 1'
#
loop_
_entity.id
_entity.type
_entity.pdbx_description
1 polymer ?
#
loop_
_entity_poly.entity_id
_entity_poly.type
_entity_poly.pdbx_seq_one_letter_code
_entity_poly.pdbx_strand_id
1 'polypeptide(L)' 'YPPPREKCAGPSCTNPYKYRDSKTKVPLCSLQCYKAVQENIAAETTC' A
#
# COMPACT_ATOMS: atom_id res chain seq x y z
N TYR A 1 20.27 -15.51 -1.34
CA TYR A 1 18.84 -15.71 -1.02
C TYR A 1 18.12 -14.40 -1.32
N PRO A 2 17.11 -14.35 -2.21
CA PRO A 2 16.45 -13.09 -2.55
C PRO A 2 15.62 -12.59 -1.35
N PRO A 3 15.62 -11.28 -1.07
CA PRO A 3 14.85 -10.71 0.03
C PRO A 3 13.34 -10.93 -0.17
N PRO A 4 12.56 -11.11 0.92
CA PRO A 4 11.11 -11.21 0.83
C PRO A 4 10.54 -10.02 0.05
N ARG A 5 9.76 -10.30 -0.99
CA ARG A 5 9.06 -9.22 -1.71
C ARG A 5 8.09 -8.56 -0.75
N GLU A 6 8.13 -7.24 -0.69
CA GLU A 6 7.16 -6.47 0.08
C GLU A 6 5.74 -6.81 -0.40
N LYS A 7 4.80 -6.90 0.54
CA LYS A 7 3.39 -7.06 0.19
C LYS A 7 2.80 -5.68 -0.06
N CYS A 8 1.69 -5.64 -0.80
CA CYS A 8 0.92 -4.42 -0.93
C CYS A 8 0.48 -3.91 0.45
N ALA A 9 0.52 -2.59 0.65
CA ALA A 9 0.03 -1.91 1.83
C ALA A 9 -1.52 -1.81 1.87
N GLY A 10 -2.22 -2.39 0.90
CA GLY A 10 -3.67 -2.40 0.87
C GLY A 10 -4.24 -3.16 2.07
N PRO A 11 -5.24 -2.62 2.80
CA PRO A 11 -5.78 -3.22 4.02
C PRO A 11 -6.34 -4.64 3.80
N SER A 12 -6.75 -4.96 2.57
CA SER A 12 -7.17 -6.30 2.17
C SER A 12 -6.33 -6.89 1.02
N CYS A 13 -5.18 -6.30 0.64
CA CYS A 13 -4.34 -6.82 -0.44
C CYS A 13 -3.20 -7.67 0.14
N THR A 14 -3.23 -8.98 -0.10
CA THR A 14 -2.13 -9.91 0.20
C THR A 14 -1.19 -10.13 -0.99
N ASN A 15 -1.46 -9.47 -2.12
CA ASN A 15 -0.66 -9.60 -3.33
C ASN A 15 0.73 -8.96 -3.16
N PRO A 16 1.74 -9.46 -3.90
CA PRO A 16 3.03 -8.80 -3.98
C PRO A 16 2.88 -7.38 -4.55
N TYR A 17 3.72 -6.47 -4.08
CA TYR A 17 3.73 -5.11 -4.61
C TYR A 17 4.19 -5.09 -6.07
N LYS A 18 3.64 -4.16 -6.85
CA LYS A 18 4.00 -3.93 -8.25
C LYS A 18 4.73 -2.60 -8.44
N TYR A 19 4.33 -1.57 -7.70
CA TYR A 19 4.93 -0.24 -7.75
C TYR A 19 4.91 0.40 -6.37
N ARG A 20 5.76 1.41 -6.14
CA ARG A 20 5.68 2.27 -4.96
C ARG A 20 4.99 3.57 -5.35
N ASP A 21 4.06 4.02 -4.52
CA ASP A 21 3.45 5.34 -4.70
C ASP A 21 4.47 6.45 -4.39
N SER A 22 4.59 7.45 -5.25
CA SER A 22 5.60 8.51 -5.08
C SER A 22 5.30 9.46 -3.93
N LYS A 23 4.03 9.60 -3.52
CA LYS A 23 3.62 10.54 -2.47
C LYS A 23 3.73 9.92 -1.09
N THR A 24 3.21 8.71 -0.92
CA THR A 24 3.14 7.97 0.35
C THR A 24 4.30 6.97 0.51
N LYS A 25 5.06 6.69 -0.56
CA LYS A 25 6.18 5.72 -0.59
C LYS A 25 5.78 4.28 -0.23
N VAL A 26 4.48 3.99 -0.18
CA VAL A 26 3.97 2.67 0.17
C VAL A 26 3.98 1.71 -1.02
N PRO A 27 4.27 0.42 -0.79
CA PRO A 27 4.19 -0.61 -1.82
C PRO A 27 2.72 -0.89 -2.21
N LEU A 28 2.38 -0.81 -3.49
CA LEU A 28 1.02 -1.03 -3.99
C LEU A 28 0.96 -2.06 -5.12
N CYS A 29 -0.14 -2.83 -5.11
CA CYS A 29 -0.48 -3.83 -6.12
C CYS A 29 -1.34 -3.21 -7.26
N SER A 30 -2.25 -2.27 -6.94
CA SER A 30 -3.22 -1.67 -7.87
C SER A 30 -3.66 -0.26 -7.45
N LEU A 31 -4.30 0.49 -8.34
CA LEU A 31 -4.87 1.82 -8.03
C LEU A 31 -6.04 1.74 -7.04
N GLN A 32 -6.74 0.61 -6.97
CA GLN A 32 -7.78 0.39 -5.96
C GLN A 32 -7.17 0.38 -4.55
N CYS A 33 -6.00 -0.24 -4.39
CA CYS A 33 -5.27 -0.22 -3.12
C CYS A 33 -4.72 1.17 -2.81
N TYR A 34 -4.29 1.94 -3.82
CA TYR A 34 -3.90 3.34 -3.61
C TYR A 34 -5.01 4.13 -2.91
N LYS A 35 -6.24 4.04 -3.42
CA LYS A 35 -7.40 4.74 -2.83
C LYS A 35 -7.72 4.26 -1.42
N ALA A 36 -7.80 2.94 -1.23
CA ALA A 36 -8.11 2.36 0.08
C ALA A 36 -7.05 2.70 1.15
N VAL A 37 -5.77 2.75 0.76
CA VAL A 37 -4.67 3.16 1.65
C VAL A 37 -4.73 4.66 1.93
N GLN A 38 -5.03 5.48 0.91
CA GLN A 38 -5.18 6.92 1.09
C GLN A 38 -6.35 7.27 2.03
N GLU A 39 -7.47 6.54 1.94
CA GLU A 39 -8.60 6.67 2.89
C GLU A 39 -8.21 6.20 4.30
N ASN A 40 -7.43 5.11 4.44
CA ASN A 40 -6.95 4.66 5.75
C ASN A 40 -5.98 5.64 6.40
N ILE A 41 -5.03 6.21 5.64
CA ILE A 41 -4.08 7.20 6.17
C ILE A 41 -4.81 8.47 6.62
N ALA A 42 -5.83 8.91 5.86
CA ALA A 42 -6.66 10.02 6.27
C ALA A 42 -7.45 9.71 7.55
N ALA A 43 -7.93 8.47 7.71
CA ALA A 43 -8.62 8.02 8.91
C ALA A 43 -7.70 7.90 10.13
N GLU A 44 -6.47 7.40 9.98
CA GLU A 44 -5.49 7.26 11.07
C GLU A 44 -4.89 8.60 11.54
N THR A 45 -5.01 9.68 10.76
CA THR A 45 -4.51 11.02 11.16
C THR A 45 -5.50 11.77 12.07
N THR A 46 -6.62 11.17 12.47
CA THR A 46 -7.72 11.91 13.12
C THR A 46 -7.84 11.76 14.66
N CYS A 47 -7.04 10.98 15.39
CA CYS A 47 -7.09 11.01 16.87
C CYS A 47 -5.73 10.77 17.51
#